data_AF-A0A6V7J5E4-F1
#
_entry.id   AF-A0A6V7J5E4-F1
#
_cell.length_a   1.000
_cell.length_b   1.000
_cell.length_c   1.000
_cell.angle_alpha   90.00
_cell.angle_beta   90.00
_cell.angle_gamma   90.00
#
_symmetry.space_group_name_H-M   'P 1'
#
loop_
_entity.id
_entity.type
_entity.pdbx_description
1 polymer ?
#
loop_
_entity_poly.entity_id
_entity_poly.type
_entity_poly.pdbx_seq_one_letter_code
_entity_poly.pdbx_strand_id
1 'polypeptide(L)' 'TVKLWSGGKGEEPLAEVEGHEPHRVSRLAFHPSGRFLGTCCYDASWRLWDLEQQAEVLHQEGHARAVHCI' A
#
# COMPACT_ATOMS: atom_id res chain seq x y z
N THR A 1 0.59 -8.28 -1.34
CA THR A 1 -0.21 -7.65 -2.40
C THR A 1 -1.44 -6.98 -1.82
N VAL A 2 -1.76 -5.77 -2.29
CA VAL A 2 -2.95 -5.00 -1.95
C VAL A 2 -3.73 -4.71 -3.23
N LYS A 3 -5.05 -4.89 -3.23
CA LYS A 3 -5.91 -4.64 -4.40
C LYS A 3 -6.93 -3.55 -4.09
N LEU A 4 -7.06 -2.58 -4.99
CA LEU A 4 -8.02 -1.48 -4.90
C LEU A 4 -9.26 -1.83 -5.72
N TRP A 5 -10.45 -1.64 -5.14
CA TRP A 5 -11.73 -1.97 -5.76
C TRP A 5 -12.65 -0.74 -5.79
N SER A 6 -13.51 -0.65 -6.80
CA SER A 6 -14.59 0.34 -6.84
C SER A 6 -15.92 -0.37 -7.07
N GLY A 7 -16.88 -0.13 -6.18
CA GLY A 7 -18.16 -0.83 -6.12
C GLY A 7 -19.12 -0.62 -7.30
N GLY A 8 -18.69 0.08 -8.36
CA GLY A 8 -19.49 0.30 -9.57
C GLY A 8 -18.81 -0.12 -10.88
N LYS A 9 -17.60 -0.68 -10.85
CA LYS A 9 -16.78 -0.92 -12.06
C LYS A 9 -16.50 -2.40 -12.39
N GLY A 10 -17.29 -3.33 -11.83
CA GLY A 10 -17.22 -4.75 -12.16
C GLY A 10 -16.45 -5.62 -11.14
N GLU A 11 -16.06 -6.81 -11.58
CA GLU A 11 -15.40 -7.86 -10.75
C GLU A 11 -13.86 -7.81 -10.80
N GLU A 12 -13.27 -6.77 -11.40
CA GLU A 12 -11.83 -6.59 -11.48
C GLU A 12 -11.33 -5.44 -10.59
N PRO A 13 -10.12 -5.56 -10.00
CA PRO A 13 -9.53 -4.49 -9.23
C PRO A 13 -9.10 -3.31 -10.12
N LEU A 14 -9.23 -2.08 -9.60
CA LEU A 14 -8.78 -0.86 -10.27
C LEU A 14 -7.26 -0.71 -10.31
N ALA A 15 -6.59 -1.24 -9.29
CA ALA A 15 -5.14 -1.22 -9.16
C ALA A 15 -4.69 -2.38 -8.27
N GLU A 16 -3.50 -2.87 -8.55
CA GLU A 16 -2.82 -3.88 -7.76
C GLU A 16 -1.45 -3.34 -7.35
N VAL A 17 -1.15 -3.52 -6.07
CA VAL A 17 0.07 -3.04 -5.44
C VAL A 17 0.83 -4.27 -4.94
N GLU A 18 1.96 -4.52 -5.59
CA GLU A 18 2.80 -5.70 -5.38
C GLU A 18 4.05 -5.38 -4.54
N GLY A 19 4.80 -6.41 -4.13
CA GLY A 19 6.10 -6.23 -3.47
C GLY A 19 6.11 -6.40 -1.94
N HIS A 20 4.96 -6.67 -1.31
CA HIS A 20 4.91 -6.99 0.14
C HIS A 20 5.22 -8.45 0.47
N GLU A 21 5.42 -9.31 -0.51
CA GLU A 21 5.69 -10.74 -0.30
C GLU A 21 7.10 -10.98 0.25
N PRO A 22 7.31 -11.98 1.12
CA PRO A 22 6.35 -12.92 1.71
C PRO A 22 5.61 -12.37 2.95
N HIS A 23 5.76 -11.09 3.25
CA HIS A 23 5.32 -10.48 4.49
C HIS A 23 3.86 -10.00 4.43
N ARG A 24 3.26 -9.82 5.62
CA ARG A 24 1.89 -9.34 5.74
C ARG A 24 1.87 -7.81 5.70
N VAL A 25 0.86 -7.26 5.03
CA VAL A 25 0.49 -5.85 5.18
C VAL A 25 -0.31 -5.69 6.47
N SER A 26 0.13 -4.79 7.35
CA SER A 26 -0.43 -4.63 8.71
C SER A 26 -1.43 -3.47 8.80
N ARG A 27 -1.26 -2.42 7.98
CA ARG A 27 -2.13 -1.25 7.94
C ARG A 27 -2.11 -0.58 6.56
N LEU A 28 -3.22 0.06 6.22
CA LEU A 28 -3.41 0.93 5.06
C LEU A 28 -3.93 2.29 5.53
N ALA A 29 -3.50 3.36 4.87
CA ALA A 29 -4.05 4.70 5.07
C ALA A 29 -4.08 5.48 3.75
N PHE A 30 -5.23 6.07 3.42
CA PHE A 30 -5.32 6.99 2.28
C PHE A 30 -4.83 8.38 2.69
N HIS A 31 -4.06 9.02 1.81
CA HIS A 31 -3.83 10.45 1.90
C HIS A 31 -5.15 11.20 1.64
N PRO A 32 -5.43 12.35 2.30
CA PRO A 32 -6.67 13.10 2.11
C PRO A 32 -6.97 13.54 0.67
N SER A 33 -5.95 13.64 -0.19
CA SER A 33 -6.15 13.92 -1.62
C SER A 33 -6.75 12.76 -2.42
N GLY A 34 -6.80 11.55 -1.85
CA GLY A 34 -7.23 10.32 -2.53
C GLY A 34 -6.22 9.76 -3.54
N ARG A 35 -5.15 10.50 -3.85
CA ARG A 35 -4.11 10.08 -4.82
C ARG A 35 -3.15 9.06 -4.25
N PHE A 36 -2.81 9.17 -2.96
CA PHE A 36 -1.76 8.34 -2.36
C PHE A 36 -2.32 7.33 -1.38
N LEU A 37 -1.68 6.16 -1.34
CA LEU A 37 -1.94 5.09 -0.38
C LEU A 37 -0.66 4.76 0.39
N GLY A 38 -0.71 4.86 1.71
CA GLY A 38 0.32 4.36 2.61
C GLY A 38 0.04 2.89 2.97
N THR A 39 1.08 2.06 2.97
CA THR A 39 1.02 0.66 3.39
C THR A 39 2.10 0.36 4.42
N CYS A 40 1.75 -0.24 5.56
CA CYS A 40 2.70 -0.76 6.55
C CYS A 40 2.90 -2.26 6.37
N CYS A 41 4.11 -2.75 6.61
CA CYS A 41 4.45 -4.15 6.38
C CYS A 41 5.21 -4.78 7.55
N TYR A 42 5.10 -6.11 7.66
CA TYR A 42 5.81 -6.92 8.65
C TYR A 42 7.30 -7.11 8.34
N ASP A 43 7.75 -6.68 7.16
CA ASP A 43 9.18 -6.63 6.78
C ASP A 43 9.93 -5.45 7.42
N ALA A 44 9.30 -4.75 8.37
CA ALA A 44 9.82 -3.55 9.02
C ALA A 44 9.96 -2.32 8.08
N SER A 45 9.22 -2.32 6.98
CA SER A 45 9.08 -1.18 6.08
C SER A 45 7.67 -0.59 6.10
N TRP A 46 7.57 0.62 5.55
CA TRP A 46 6.32 1.15 5.02
C TRP A 46 6.57 1.72 3.62
N ARG A 47 5.52 1.79 2.81
CA ARG A 47 5.58 2.24 1.42
C ARG A 47 4.47 3.25 1.13
N LEU A 48 4.75 4.19 0.24
CA LEU A 48 3.78 5.14 -0.31
C LEU A 48 3.60 4.86 -1.80
N TRP A 49 2.35 4.80 -2.21
CA TRP A 49 1.95 4.49 -3.57
C TRP A 49 1.20 5.67 -4.16
N ASP A 50 1.53 6.03 -5.40
CA ASP A 50 0.71 6.93 -6.22
C ASP A 50 -0.28 6.10 -7.04
N LEU A 51 -1.57 6.21 -6.71
CA LEU A 51 -2.63 5.45 -7.34
C LEU A 51 -2.98 5.96 -8.75
N GLU A 52 -2.64 7.22 -9.07
CA GLU A 52 -2.84 7.78 -10.42
C GLU A 52 -1.76 7.25 -11.37
N GLN A 53 -0.51 7.20 -10.90
CA GLN A 53 0.61 6.67 -11.68
C GLN A 53 0.76 5.15 -11.56
N GLN A 54 0.02 4.52 -10.65
CA GLN A 54 0.11 3.10 -10.31
C GLN A 54 1.55 2.68 -9.98
N ALA A 55 2.26 3.49 -9.19
CA ALA A 55 3.67 3.33 -8.90
C ALA A 55 4.00 3.49 -7.41
N GLU A 56 5.03 2.78 -6.95
CA GLU A 56 5.65 3.02 -5.66
C GLU A 56 6.46 4.33 -5.75
N VAL A 57 6.15 5.31 -4.90
CA VAL A 57 6.87 6.60 -4.87
C VAL A 57 7.83 6.70 -3.70
N LEU A 58 7.66 5.86 -2.69
CA LEU A 58 8.54 5.80 -1.54
C LEU A 58 8.51 4.41 -0.90
N HIS A 59 9.69 3.85 -0.67
CA HIS A 59 9.90 2.70 0.20
C HIS A 59 10.80 3.14 1.36
N GLN A 60 10.31 2.99 2.58
CA GLN A 60 11.01 3.41 3.77
C GLN A 60 11.28 2.23 4.69
N GLU A 61 12.56 2.01 4.89
CA GLU A 61 13.12 0.95 5.72
C GLU A 61 13.73 1.54 7.00
N GLY A 62 14.17 0.67 7.92
CA GLY A 62 14.95 1.06 9.10
C GLY A 62 14.20 1.00 10.43
N HIS A 63 12.91 0.64 10.44
CA HIS A 63 12.29 0.23 11.69
C HIS A 63 12.94 -1.08 12.18
N ALA A 64 13.14 -1.18 13.49
CA ALA A 64 13.75 -2.39 14.08
C ALA A 64 12.81 -3.60 14.09
N ARG A 65 11.50 -3.39 13.87
CA ARG A 65 10.44 -4.40 13.89
C ARG A 65 9.32 -4.02 12.92
N ALA A 66 8.35 -4.92 12.76
CA ALA A 66 7.15 -4.71 11.97
C ALA A 66 6.49 -3.35 12.23
N VAL A 67 6.11 -2.67 11.17
CA VAL A 67 5.38 -1.40 11.25
C VAL A 67 3.90 -1.73 11.41
N HIS A 68 3.23 -1.14 12.39
CA HIS A 68 1.82 -1.44 12.67
C HIS A 68 0.88 -0.24 12.42
N CYS A 69 1.43 0.95 12.22
CA CYS A 69 0.65 2.15 11.94
C CYS A 69 1.36 3.14 11.02
N ILE A 70 0.55 3.87 10.27
CA ILE A 70 0.84 5.05 9.46
C ILE A 70 -0.45 5.89 9.39
#